data_AF-A0A946HVN7-F1
#
_entry.id   AF-A0A946HVN7-F1
#
_cell.length_a   1.000
_cell.length_b   1.000
_cell.length_c   1.000
_cell.angle_alpha   90.00
_cell.angle_beta   90.00
_cell.angle_gamma   90.00
#
_symmetry.space_group_name_H-M   'P 1'
#
loop_
_entity.id
_entity.type
_entity.pdbx_description
1 polymer ?
#
loop_
_entity_poly.entity_id
_entity_poly.type
_entity_poly.pdbx_seq_one_letter_code
_entity_poly.pdbx_strand_id
1 'polypeptide(L)'
;MTTRLPPPKKKDPIARTLQPTQPPGNRSREAQGLTAMAAVGRFALQTCAACDRVQYPPQQICGNCLGDDLPWRDVDPAGVLLAETKLHHAN
;
A
#
# COMPACT_ATOMS: atom_id res chain seq x y z
N MET A 1 -34.06 13.88 -18.06
CA MET A 1 -33.96 12.58 -18.74
C MET A 1 -32.58 12.49 -19.37
N THR A 2 -31.77 11.48 -19.03
CA THR A 2 -30.44 11.32 -19.61
C THR A 2 -30.52 10.44 -20.86
N THR A 3 -29.91 10.90 -21.95
CA THR A 3 -29.84 10.19 -23.21
C THR A 3 -29.08 8.86 -23.05
N ARG A 4 -29.59 7.77 -23.63
CA ARG A 4 -28.97 6.44 -23.55
C ARG A 4 -27.67 6.41 -24.34
N LEU A 5 -26.58 5.93 -23.72
CA LEU A 5 -25.32 5.71 -24.42
C LEU A 5 -25.49 4.60 -25.49
N PRO A 6 -24.89 4.76 -26.68
CA PRO A 6 -24.88 3.71 -27.68
C PRO A 6 -24.08 2.49 -27.22
N PRO A 7 -24.40 1.28 -27.73
CA PRO A 7 -23.66 0.08 -27.41
C PRO A 7 -22.20 0.16 -27.90
N PRO A 8 -21.24 -0.46 -27.19
CA PRO A 8 -19.85 -0.48 -27.60
C PRO A 8 -19.69 -1.24 -28.93
N LYS A 9 -18.69 -0.85 -29.73
CA LYS A 9 -18.37 -1.56 -30.98
C LYS A 9 -17.92 -3.00 -30.67
N LYS A 10 -18.31 -3.94 -31.54
CA LYS A 10 -17.82 -5.33 -31.47
C LYS A 10 -16.30 -5.33 -31.62
N LYS A 11 -15.63 -6.05 -30.73
CA LYS A 11 -14.18 -6.21 -30.74
C LYS A 11 -13.76 -7.20 -31.84
N ASP A 12 -12.68 -6.89 -32.54
CA ASP A 12 -12.03 -7.83 -33.45
C ASP A 12 -11.49 -9.05 -32.65
N PRO A 13 -11.94 -10.29 -32.95
CA PRO A 13 -11.53 -11.48 -32.22
C PRO A 13 -10.05 -11.85 -32.45
N ILE A 14 -9.42 -11.38 -33.52
CA ILE A 14 -8.00 -11.64 -33.84
C ILE A 14 -7.10 -10.62 -33.13
N ALA A 15 -7.61 -9.41 -32.90
CA ALA A 15 -6.85 -8.35 -32.23
C ALA A 15 -6.56 -8.68 -30.74
N ARG A 16 -5.30 -8.49 -30.32
CA ARG A 16 -4.87 -8.70 -28.93
C ARG A 16 -5.67 -7.81 -27.97
N THR A 17 -6.25 -8.41 -26.93
CA THR A 17 -6.83 -7.65 -25.82
C THR A 17 -5.74 -6.85 -25.11
N LEU A 18 -5.89 -5.53 -25.04
CA LEU A 18 -5.07 -4.73 -24.11
C LEU A 18 -5.55 -5.06 -22.70
N GLN A 19 -4.74 -5.82 -21.94
CA GLN A 19 -4.94 -5.95 -20.52
C GLN A 19 -4.37 -4.71 -19.83
N PRO A 20 -5.10 -4.07 -18.90
CA PRO A 20 -4.52 -3.02 -18.08
C PRO A 20 -3.33 -3.60 -17.31
N THR A 21 -2.23 -2.87 -17.23
CA THR A 21 -1.12 -3.21 -16.33
C THR A 21 -1.66 -3.17 -14.92
N GLN A 22 -1.81 -4.33 -14.29
CA GLN A 22 -2.17 -4.38 -12.88
C GLN A 22 -0.98 -3.87 -12.05
N PRO A 23 -1.24 -3.16 -10.94
CA PRO A 23 -0.18 -2.89 -9.98
C PRO A 23 0.42 -4.22 -9.50
N PRO A 24 1.74 -4.28 -9.23
CA PRO A 24 2.38 -5.49 -8.77
C PRO A 24 1.68 -5.99 -7.50
N GLY A 25 1.14 -7.21 -7.55
CA GLY A 25 0.42 -7.81 -6.42
C GLY A 25 1.34 -8.27 -5.29
N ASN A 26 2.62 -8.54 -5.60
CA ASN A 26 3.58 -9.04 -4.64
C ASN A 26 4.06 -7.90 -3.73
N ARG A 27 3.92 -8.13 -2.42
CA ARG A 27 4.55 -7.31 -1.39
C ARG A 27 6.07 -7.52 -1.42
N SER A 28 6.85 -6.46 -1.17
CA SER A 28 8.29 -6.62 -0.94
C SER A 28 8.55 -7.48 0.31
N ARG A 29 9.79 -7.97 0.46
CA ARG A 29 10.19 -8.75 1.65
C ARG A 29 9.95 -7.94 2.93
N GLU A 30 10.27 -6.66 2.90
CA GLU A 30 10.17 -5.73 4.03
C GLU A 30 8.69 -5.52 4.42
N ALA A 31 7.80 -5.47 3.43
CA ALA A 31 6.37 -5.35 3.66
C ALA A 31 5.76 -6.58 4.36
N GLN A 32 6.39 -7.76 4.30
CA GLN A 32 5.95 -8.94 5.07
C GLN A 32 6.11 -8.71 6.58
N GLY A 33 7.03 -7.83 7.00
CA GLY A 33 7.22 -7.49 8.41
C GLY A 33 5.99 -6.80 9.02
N LEU A 34 5.22 -6.02 8.24
CA LEU A 34 3.96 -5.43 8.73
C LEU A 34 2.98 -6.53 9.15
N THR A 35 2.82 -7.54 8.29
CA THR A 35 1.95 -8.70 8.57
C THR A 35 2.48 -9.49 9.77
N ALA A 36 3.80 -9.71 9.86
CA ALA A 36 4.40 -10.47 10.95
C ALA A 36 4.17 -9.79 12.32
N MET A 37 4.34 -8.47 12.41
CA MET A 37 4.10 -7.73 13.65
C MET A 37 2.61 -7.67 14.02
N ALA A 38 1.74 -7.43 13.04
CA ALA A 38 0.29 -7.44 13.25
C ALA A 38 -0.23 -8.81 13.71
N ALA A 39 0.33 -9.91 13.17
CA ALA A 39 -0.06 -11.28 13.53
C ALA A 39 0.18 -11.61 15.01
N VAL A 40 1.12 -10.91 15.66
CA VAL A 40 1.39 -11.04 17.10
C VAL A 40 0.78 -9.90 17.94
N GLY A 41 -0.16 -9.14 17.36
CA GLY A 41 -0.88 -8.07 18.06
C GLY A 41 -0.04 -6.82 18.34
N ARG A 42 1.08 -6.64 17.65
CA ARG A 42 1.98 -5.50 17.86
C ARG A 42 1.80 -4.44 16.79
N PHE A 43 1.63 -3.18 17.22
CA PHE A 43 1.77 -2.03 16.35
C PHE A 43 3.24 -1.61 16.29
N ALA A 44 4.01 -2.36 15.51
CA ALA A 44 5.43 -2.12 15.30
C ALA A 44 5.71 -1.72 13.86
N LEU A 45 6.60 -0.73 13.68
CA LEU A 45 7.08 -0.25 12.39
C LEU A 45 8.61 -0.28 12.35
N GLN A 46 9.18 -0.25 11.15
CA GLN A 46 10.61 -0.03 10.98
C GLN A 46 10.98 1.35 11.52
N THR A 47 11.99 1.40 12.39
CA THR A 47 12.52 2.64 12.97
C THR A 47 14.02 2.66 12.75
N CYS A 48 14.54 3.66 12.03
CA CYS A 48 15.95 3.73 11.71
C CYS A 48 16.81 3.83 12.97
N ALA A 49 17.79 2.94 13.12
CA ALA A 49 18.67 2.95 14.30
C ALA A 49 19.59 4.18 14.36
N ALA A 50 19.85 4.85 13.23
CA ALA A 50 20.75 5.99 13.14
C ALA A 50 20.08 7.36 13.34
N CYS A 51 18.81 7.50 12.96
CA CYS A 51 18.11 8.80 13.02
C CYS A 51 16.69 8.74 13.57
N ASP A 52 16.27 7.59 14.12
CA ASP A 52 14.96 7.33 14.72
C ASP A 52 13.74 7.59 13.80
N ARG A 53 13.98 7.79 12.50
CA ARG A 53 12.91 7.96 11.52
C ARG A 53 12.09 6.67 11.43
N VAL A 54 10.82 6.76 11.80
CA VAL A 54 9.80 5.74 11.53
C VAL A 54 9.55 5.67 10.02
N GLN A 55 9.62 4.46 9.45
CA GLN A 55 9.38 4.20 8.04
C GLN A 55 7.97 3.64 7.82
N TYR A 56 7.19 4.34 7.02
CA TYR A 56 5.96 3.84 6.45
C TYR A 56 5.79 4.38 5.02
N PRO A 57 5.62 3.53 3.99
CA PRO A 57 5.70 2.06 4.05
C PRO A 57 7.13 1.56 4.37
N PRO A 58 7.31 0.29 4.80
CA PRO A 58 8.62 -0.30 5.04
C PRO A 58 9.56 -0.20 3.84
N GLN A 59 10.84 0.03 4.10
CA GLN A 59 11.90 0.20 3.10
C GLN A 59 13.12 -0.65 3.45
N GLN A 60 14.04 -0.78 2.49
CA GLN A 60 15.35 -1.41 2.70
C GLN A 60 16.40 -0.44 3.21
N ILE A 61 16.18 0.86 2.97
CA ILE A 61 17.09 1.95 3.33
C ILE A 61 16.27 3.08 3.93
N CYS A 62 16.83 3.79 4.89
CA CYS A 62 16.17 4.91 5.52
C CYS A 62 15.95 6.04 4.52
N GLY A 63 14.69 6.42 4.27
CA GLY A 63 14.35 7.56 3.40
C GLY A 63 14.77 8.95 3.92
N ASN A 64 15.47 9.03 5.06
CA ASN A 64 15.98 10.27 5.63
C ASN A 64 17.51 10.33 5.64
N CYS A 65 18.19 9.34 6.24
CA CYS A 65 19.64 9.35 6.43
C CYS A 65 20.39 8.32 5.59
N LEU A 66 19.69 7.52 4.77
CA LEU A 66 20.24 6.45 3.93
C LEU A 66 20.95 5.30 4.67
N GLY A 67 20.79 5.20 5.99
CA GLY A 67 21.21 4.02 6.76
C GLY A 67 20.34 2.80 6.48
N ASP A 68 20.90 1.60 6.60
CA ASP A 68 20.27 0.31 6.29
C ASP A 68 19.78 -0.45 7.53
N ASP A 69 20.22 -0.05 8.73
CA ASP A 69 19.71 -0.62 9.98
C ASP A 69 18.32 -0.07 10.33
N LEU A 70 17.30 -0.87 9.98
CA LEU A 70 15.87 -0.57 10.14
C LEU A 70 15.17 -1.65 11.00
N PRO A 71 15.45 -1.74 12.32
CA PRO A 71 14.79 -2.69 13.21
C PRO A 71 13.29 -2.39 13.35
N TRP A 72 12.51 -3.43 13.62
CA TRP A 72 11.09 -3.30 13.97
C TRP A 72 10.95 -2.98 15.45
N ARG A 73 10.34 -1.83 15.75
CA ARG A 73 10.11 -1.35 17.13
C ARG A 73 8.63 -1.04 17.32
N ASP A 74 8.13 -1.27 18.52
CA ASP A 74 6.78 -0.81 18.88
C ASP A 74 6.77 0.72 18.79
N VAL A 75 5.73 1.27 18.17
CA VAL A 75 5.50 2.72 18.05
C VAL A 75 4.20 3.07 18.77
N ASP A 76 4.02 4.35 19.09
CA ASP A 76 2.78 4.82 19.71
C ASP A 76 1.57 4.48 18.82
N PRO A 77 0.58 3.70 19.32
CA PRO A 77 -0.61 3.36 18.56
C PRO A 77 -1.62 4.50 18.46
N ALA A 78 -1.42 5.61 19.18
CA ALA A 78 -2.25 6.79 19.08
C ALA A 78 -1.93 7.61 17.82
N GLY A 79 -2.91 8.39 17.36
CA GLY A 79 -2.76 9.26 16.20
C GLY A 79 -3.83 10.32 16.13
N VAL A 80 -3.68 11.23 15.15
CA VAL A 80 -4.64 12.30 14.86
C VAL A 80 -5.28 12.02 13.50
N LEU A 81 -6.60 12.15 13.41
CA LEU A 81 -7.31 12.04 12.14
C LEU A 81 -6.99 13.28 11.28
N LEU A 82 -6.25 13.08 10.18
CA LEU A 82 -5.89 14.15 9.25
C LEU A 82 -6.92 14.35 8.13
N ALA A 83 -7.50 13.26 7.63
CA ALA A 83 -8.49 13.26 6.56
C ALA A 83 -9.38 12.02 6.64
N GLU A 84 -10.63 12.13 6.22
CA GLU A 84 -11.60 11.04 6.15
C GLU A 84 -12.31 11.04 4.79
N THR A 85 -12.60 9.86 4.25
CA THR A 85 -13.48 9.70 3.09
C THR A 85 -14.45 8.54 3.34
N LYS A 86 -15.68 8.65 2.84
CA LYS A 86 -16.72 7.63 3.00
C LYS A 86 -16.90 6.87 1.69
N LEU A 87 -16.61 5.57 1.72
CA LEU A 87 -16.82 4.65 0.61
C LEU A 87 -18.19 3.96 0.75
N HIS A 88 -19.08 4.17 -0.21
CA HIS A 88 -20.34 3.42 -0.31
C HIS A 88 -20.15 2.24 -1.28
N HIS A 89 -20.55 1.03 -0.88
CA HIS A 89 -20.56 -0.14 -1.77
C HIS A 89 -21.96 -0.78 -1.79
N ALA A 90 -22.36 -1.28 -2.95
CA ALA A 90 -23.48 -2.21 -3.08
C ALA A 90 -22.86 -3.62 -3.22
N ASN A 91 -23.38 -4.59 -2.48
CA ASN A 91 -22.96 -5.99 -2.58
C ASN A 91 -23.39 -6.61 -3.91
#